data_AF-A0A536WDL4-F1
#
_entry.id   AF-A0A536WDL4-F1
#
_cell.length_a   1.000
_cell.length_b   1.000
_cell.length_c   1.000
_cell.angle_alpha   90.00
_cell.angle_beta   90.00
_cell.angle_gamma   90.00
#
_symmetry.space_group_name_H-M   'P 1'
#
loop_
_entity.id
_entity.type
_entity.pdbx_description
1 polymer ?
#
loop_
_entity_poly.entity_id
_entity_poly.type
_entity_poly.pdbx_seq_one_letter_code
_entity_poly.pdbx_strand_id
1 'polypeptide(L)'
;MSAKSRQPALRCASERTGSPFSSTAYDYIFTDRFTVPEHLRHFYSEQPLYMPHMAFPSDTTRLPAGPPPSRTACGLPDSGFVFCCFSNPPKILPDVFALWMRLLAAVPGSVLWLLGTSDEVMPNLRREAARAHIDPARLVFAPRVEVGEHVARNAAADLFLDTYPYGAHTTANDALLAGLPVLTCAGETMVSRIAGSQLEAIGLPELVAENFEQYEARALELARRPELLRSYRARLAANRATHPLFDMARYARDFEDAMERLWSDHAGNAPV
;
A
#
# COMPACT_ATOMS: atom_id res chain seq x y z
N MET A 1 -17.96 -14.04 49.21
CA MET A 1 -17.50 -14.25 47.82
C MET A 1 -17.44 -12.89 47.16
N SER A 2 -16.25 -12.31 47.05
CA SER A 2 -16.04 -10.97 46.49
C SER A 2 -16.29 -11.03 44.98
N ALA A 3 -17.23 -10.22 44.50
CA ALA A 3 -17.35 -9.94 43.07
C ALA A 3 -16.07 -9.22 42.66
N LYS A 4 -15.14 -9.93 42.01
CA LYS A 4 -14.03 -9.30 41.30
C LYS A 4 -14.65 -8.25 40.38
N SER A 5 -14.42 -6.96 40.67
CA SER A 5 -14.77 -5.89 39.76
C SER A 5 -14.13 -6.26 38.41
N ARG A 6 -14.94 -6.44 37.37
CA ARG A 6 -14.40 -6.63 36.04
C ARG A 6 -13.67 -5.35 35.68
N GLN A 7 -12.34 -5.39 35.62
CA GLN A 7 -11.59 -4.32 35.00
C GLN A 7 -12.14 -4.14 33.57
N PRO A 8 -12.36 -2.89 33.13
CA PRO A 8 -12.83 -2.66 31.77
C PRO A 8 -11.80 -3.22 30.79
N ALA A 9 -12.27 -3.88 29.73
CA ALA A 9 -11.40 -4.38 28.67
C ALA A 9 -10.67 -3.21 28.00
N LEU A 10 -9.38 -3.38 27.72
CA LEU A 10 -8.60 -2.46 26.91
C LEU A 10 -9.18 -2.37 25.50
N ARG A 11 -9.31 -1.16 24.98
CA ARG A 11 -9.92 -0.90 23.67
C ARG A 11 -8.88 -0.35 22.72
N CYS A 12 -8.69 -1.04 21.59
CA CYS A 12 -7.71 -0.66 20.59
C CYS A 12 -8.41 -0.26 19.28
N ALA A 13 -8.09 0.95 18.80
CA ALA A 13 -8.46 1.44 17.48
C ALA A 13 -7.51 0.90 16.41
N SER A 14 -7.99 0.82 15.17
CA SER A 14 -7.22 0.52 13.96
C SER A 14 -7.51 1.56 12.86
N GLU A 15 -6.87 1.46 11.70
CA GLU A 15 -7.15 2.37 10.57
C GLU A 15 -8.64 2.37 10.15
N ARG A 16 -9.35 1.24 10.29
CA ARG A 16 -10.75 1.11 9.86
C ARG A 16 -11.77 1.71 10.82
N THR A 17 -11.37 2.11 12.03
CA THR A 17 -12.33 2.59 13.04
C THR A 17 -12.93 3.96 12.74
N GLY A 18 -12.57 4.60 11.63
CA GLY A 18 -12.96 5.98 11.33
C GLY A 18 -12.27 6.95 12.29
N SER A 19 -12.05 8.18 11.86
CA SER A 19 -11.33 9.26 12.57
C SER A 19 -11.21 9.06 14.10
N PRO A 20 -10.09 8.49 14.60
CA PRO A 20 -9.86 8.29 16.03
C PRO A 20 -9.69 9.60 16.80
N PHE A 21 -9.58 10.73 16.10
CA PHE A 21 -9.35 12.04 16.67
C PHE A 21 -10.38 12.37 17.76
N SER A 22 -9.96 12.28 19.03
CA SER A 22 -10.67 12.68 20.26
C SER A 22 -11.69 11.72 20.87
N SER A 23 -11.79 10.47 20.42
CA SER A 23 -12.68 9.52 21.10
C SER A 23 -12.08 9.06 22.42
N THR A 24 -12.79 9.24 23.53
CA THR A 24 -12.44 8.59 24.82
C THR A 24 -12.81 7.09 24.83
N ALA A 25 -13.32 6.56 23.71
CA ALA A 25 -13.74 5.18 23.61
C ALA A 25 -12.58 4.20 23.38
N TYR A 26 -11.39 4.68 23.00
CA TYR A 26 -10.21 3.85 22.72
C TYR A 26 -9.02 4.29 23.56
N ASP A 27 -8.29 3.31 24.08
CA ASP A 27 -7.10 3.54 24.91
C ASP A 27 -5.83 3.54 24.04
N TYR A 28 -5.80 2.68 23.02
CA TYR A 28 -4.65 2.46 22.15
C TYR A 28 -4.99 2.54 20.67
N ILE A 29 -4.02 2.90 19.84
CA ILE A 29 -4.09 2.78 18.38
C ILE A 29 -3.05 1.76 17.90
N PHE A 30 -3.52 0.70 17.25
CA PHE A 30 -2.65 -0.34 16.70
C PHE A 30 -1.95 0.18 15.44
N THR A 31 -0.62 0.26 15.48
CA THR A 31 0.17 0.93 14.44
C THR A 31 1.62 0.43 14.43
N ASP A 32 2.46 1.02 13.58
CA ASP A 32 3.90 0.80 13.51
C ASP A 32 4.64 2.15 13.45
N ARG A 33 5.96 2.10 13.65
CA ARG A 33 6.79 3.32 13.77
C ARG A 33 6.94 4.07 12.45
N PHE A 34 6.72 3.42 11.32
CA PHE A 34 6.76 4.11 10.03
C PHE A 34 5.45 4.84 9.77
N THR A 35 4.33 4.20 10.07
CA THR A 35 2.97 4.69 9.84
C THR A 35 2.61 5.83 10.79
N VAL A 36 2.96 5.71 12.07
CA VAL A 36 2.84 6.80 13.08
C VAL A 36 4.20 7.01 13.75
N PRO A 37 5.11 7.77 13.10
CA PRO A 37 6.37 8.17 13.69
C PRO A 37 6.15 9.12 14.87
N GLU A 38 7.16 9.27 15.74
CA GLU A 38 7.03 10.05 16.98
C GLU A 38 6.53 11.48 16.74
N HIS A 39 6.98 12.13 15.67
CA HIS A 39 6.56 13.49 15.35
C HIS A 39 5.08 13.61 14.97
N LEU A 40 4.39 12.52 14.56
CA LEU A 40 2.95 12.52 14.29
C LEU A 40 2.11 12.04 15.48
N ARG A 41 2.73 11.51 16.54
CA ARG A 41 2.04 10.97 17.72
C ARG A 41 1.08 11.97 18.34
N HIS A 42 1.43 13.25 18.36
CA HIS A 42 0.64 14.30 18.98
C HIS A 42 -0.72 14.55 18.30
N PHE A 43 -0.94 14.02 17.09
CA PHE A 43 -2.24 14.04 16.41
C PHE A 43 -3.18 12.91 16.88
N TYR A 44 -2.73 11.99 17.74
CA TYR A 44 -3.50 10.85 18.21
C TYR A 44 -3.77 10.97 19.71
N SER A 45 -5.04 10.84 20.10
CA SER A 45 -5.47 10.78 21.50
C SER A 45 -5.06 9.48 22.17
N GLU A 46 -5.13 8.40 21.40
CA GLU A 46 -4.81 7.04 21.82
C GLU A 46 -3.30 6.82 21.93
N GLN A 47 -2.89 5.97 22.87
CA GLN A 47 -1.49 5.57 22.97
C GLN A 47 -1.13 4.62 21.81
N PRO A 48 0.00 4.82 21.11
CA PRO A 48 0.38 3.92 20.04
C PRO A 48 0.79 2.55 20.60
N LEU A 49 0.13 1.51 20.12
CA LEU A 49 0.57 0.13 20.28
C LEU A 49 1.36 -0.26 19.04
N TYR A 50 2.69 -0.24 19.16
CA TYR A 50 3.60 -0.46 18.03
C TYR A 50 3.87 -1.94 17.77
N MET A 51 3.59 -2.39 16.54
CA MET A 51 4.19 -3.60 15.98
C MET A 51 5.66 -3.35 15.61
N PRO A 52 6.54 -4.37 15.69
CA PRO A 52 7.97 -4.20 15.43
C PRO A 52 8.30 -3.81 13.97
N HIS A 53 7.54 -4.30 13.00
CA HIS A 53 7.79 -4.08 11.57
C HIS A 53 6.62 -3.36 10.90
N MET A 54 5.43 -3.94 10.99
CA MET A 54 4.22 -3.43 10.36
C MET A 54 2.98 -3.83 11.16
N ALA A 55 1.98 -2.93 11.16
CA ALA A 55 0.69 -3.16 11.83
C ALA A 55 -0.35 -3.94 11.00
N PHE A 56 -0.20 -4.04 9.69
CA PHE A 56 -1.20 -4.65 8.81
C PHE A 56 -0.75 -6.06 8.37
N PRO A 57 -1.51 -7.13 8.70
CA PRO A 57 -1.14 -8.47 8.28
C PRO A 57 -1.37 -8.68 6.78
N SER A 58 -0.68 -9.68 6.23
CA SER A 58 -0.79 -10.11 4.83
C SER A 58 -1.42 -11.49 4.74
N ASP A 59 -2.10 -11.81 3.63
CA ASP A 59 -2.53 -13.18 3.35
C ASP A 59 -1.84 -13.69 2.08
N THR A 60 -0.79 -14.48 2.28
CA THR A 60 0.02 -15.04 1.18
C THR A 60 -0.73 -16.10 0.39
N THR A 61 -1.84 -16.65 0.90
CA THR A 61 -2.63 -17.68 0.22
C THR A 61 -3.47 -17.11 -0.93
N ARG A 62 -3.61 -15.77 -0.99
CA ARG A 62 -4.33 -15.07 -2.06
C ARG A 62 -3.61 -15.10 -3.41
N LEU A 63 -2.31 -15.41 -3.45
CA LEU A 63 -1.59 -15.60 -4.71
C LEU A 63 -1.74 -17.06 -5.17
N PRO A 64 -2.42 -17.34 -6.30
CA PRO A 64 -2.54 -18.69 -6.82
C PRO A 64 -1.19 -19.25 -7.28
N ALA A 65 -1.05 -20.57 -7.22
CA ALA A 65 0.11 -21.26 -7.79
C ALA A 65 0.07 -21.19 -9.33
N GLY A 66 1.25 -21.11 -9.95
CA GLY A 66 1.41 -21.09 -11.41
C GLY A 66 2.02 -19.79 -11.93
N PRO A 67 2.27 -19.70 -13.24
CA PRO A 67 2.78 -18.48 -13.86
C PRO A 67 1.70 -17.38 -13.84
N PRO A 68 2.11 -16.10 -13.75
CA PRO A 68 1.18 -14.99 -13.91
C PRO A 68 0.61 -14.93 -15.33
N PRO A 69 -0.56 -14.29 -15.54
CA PRO A 69 -1.10 -14.09 -16.88
C PRO A 69 -0.16 -13.23 -17.73
N SER A 70 -0.17 -13.45 -19.05
CA SER A 70 0.56 -12.62 -20.00
C SER A 70 -0.07 -11.23 -20.12
N ARG A 71 0.70 -10.25 -20.60
CA ARG A 71 0.19 -8.89 -20.90
C ARG A 71 -1.00 -8.92 -21.86
N THR A 72 -0.90 -9.72 -22.94
CA THR A 72 -1.97 -9.87 -23.92
C THR A 72 -3.26 -10.41 -23.28
N ALA A 73 -3.16 -11.40 -22.39
CA ALA A 73 -4.31 -11.93 -21.65
C ALA A 73 -4.96 -10.88 -20.73
N CYS A 74 -4.19 -9.89 -20.29
CA CYS A 74 -4.67 -8.74 -19.52
C CYS A 74 -5.14 -7.54 -20.37
N GLY A 75 -5.12 -7.65 -21.71
CA GLY A 75 -5.46 -6.53 -22.61
C GLY A 75 -4.41 -5.42 -22.63
N LEU A 76 -3.17 -5.71 -22.24
CA LEU A 76 -2.03 -4.80 -22.25
C LEU A 76 -1.21 -4.96 -23.53
N PRO A 77 -0.46 -3.91 -23.95
CA PRO A 77 0.46 -4.02 -25.07
C PRO A 77 1.62 -4.99 -24.75
N ASP A 78 2.07 -5.73 -25.76
CA ASP A 78 3.18 -6.69 -25.62
C ASP A 78 4.53 -6.00 -25.36
N SER A 79 4.64 -4.71 -25.69
CA SER A 79 5.84 -3.89 -25.47
C SER A 79 5.46 -2.55 -24.84
N GLY A 80 6.47 -1.81 -24.37
CA GLY A 80 6.28 -0.57 -23.62
C GLY A 80 6.17 -0.78 -22.12
N PHE A 81 6.27 0.32 -21.38
CA PHE A 81 6.25 0.30 -19.93
C PHE A 81 4.82 0.35 -19.39
N VAL A 82 4.46 -0.53 -18.47
CA VAL A 82 3.13 -0.58 -17.87
C VAL A 82 3.18 -0.01 -16.45
N PHE A 83 2.80 1.26 -16.31
CA PHE A 83 2.46 1.80 -15.01
C PHE A 83 1.12 1.21 -14.56
N CYS A 84 0.96 0.92 -13.28
CA CYS A 84 -0.26 0.31 -12.74
C CYS A 84 -0.73 1.02 -11.47
N CYS A 85 -2.03 1.23 -11.34
CA CYS A 85 -2.66 1.64 -10.09
C CYS A 85 -4.05 1.00 -9.98
N PHE A 86 -4.19 0.03 -9.08
CA PHE A 86 -5.47 -0.62 -8.79
C PHE A 86 -6.20 -0.05 -7.57
N SER A 87 -5.77 1.11 -7.09
CA SER A 87 -6.47 1.84 -6.03
C SER A 87 -7.86 2.31 -6.49
N ASN A 88 -8.77 2.47 -5.53
CA ASN A 88 -10.12 2.98 -5.80
C ASN A 88 -10.05 4.39 -6.42
N PRO A 89 -10.87 4.70 -7.45
CA PRO A 89 -10.81 5.98 -8.16
C PRO A 89 -10.90 7.24 -7.28
N PRO A 90 -11.69 7.29 -6.18
CA PRO A 90 -11.70 8.46 -5.30
C PRO A 90 -10.34 8.80 -4.66
N LYS A 91 -9.37 7.87 -4.65
CA LYS A 91 -8.00 8.11 -4.19
C LYS A 91 -7.13 8.80 -5.24
N ILE A 92 -7.57 8.84 -6.51
CA ILE A 92 -6.83 9.44 -7.62
C ILE A 92 -7.21 10.92 -7.70
N LEU A 93 -6.47 11.75 -6.96
CA LEU A 93 -6.67 13.20 -6.96
C LEU A 93 -6.03 13.87 -8.19
N PRO A 94 -6.47 15.10 -8.57
CA PRO A 94 -5.99 15.79 -9.75
C PRO A 94 -4.47 15.93 -9.83
N ASP A 95 -3.79 16.27 -8.72
CA ASP A 95 -2.34 16.50 -8.72
C ASP A 95 -1.54 15.21 -9.01
N VAL A 96 -1.97 14.09 -8.42
CA VAL A 96 -1.37 12.78 -8.65
C VAL A 96 -1.65 12.32 -10.09
N PHE A 97 -2.87 12.51 -10.58
CA PHE A 97 -3.21 12.16 -11.96
C PHE A 97 -2.41 12.99 -12.96
N ALA A 98 -2.26 14.30 -12.73
CA ALA A 98 -1.44 15.18 -13.55
C ALA A 98 0.04 14.74 -13.57
N LEU A 99 0.58 14.30 -12.43
CA LEU A 99 1.92 13.69 -12.37
C LEU A 99 2.00 12.45 -13.26
N TRP A 100 1.03 11.53 -13.19
CA TRP A 100 1.03 10.35 -14.04
C TRP A 100 0.93 10.70 -15.53
N MET A 101 0.20 11.76 -15.90
CA MET A 101 0.18 12.23 -17.29
C MET A 101 1.55 12.72 -17.75
N ARG A 102 2.31 13.42 -16.89
CA ARG A 102 3.71 13.78 -17.19
C ARG A 102 4.60 12.55 -17.37
N LEU A 103 4.43 11.52 -16.55
CA LEU A 103 5.13 10.23 -16.73
C LEU A 103 4.81 9.60 -18.08
N LEU A 104 3.53 9.54 -18.46
CA LEU A 104 3.12 9.03 -19.77
C LEU A 104 3.72 9.87 -20.92
N ALA A 105 3.73 11.20 -20.83
CA ALA A 105 4.37 12.06 -21.83
C ALA A 105 5.87 11.77 -21.96
N ALA A 106 6.56 11.58 -20.83
CA ALA A 106 8.01 11.40 -20.75
C ALA A 106 8.51 9.99 -21.10
N VAL A 107 7.61 9.00 -21.16
CA VAL A 107 7.91 7.60 -21.50
C VAL A 107 7.02 7.17 -22.68
N PRO A 108 7.46 7.38 -23.94
CA PRO A 108 6.69 7.00 -25.12
C PRO A 108 6.34 5.51 -25.16
N GLY A 109 5.14 5.19 -25.61
CA GLY A 109 4.64 3.81 -25.67
C GLY A 109 4.26 3.19 -24.31
N SER A 110 4.43 3.90 -23.20
CA SER A 110 3.93 3.43 -21.90
C SER A 110 2.42 3.55 -21.78
N VAL A 111 1.82 2.74 -20.93
CA VAL A 111 0.39 2.80 -20.58
C VAL A 111 0.21 2.92 -19.08
N LEU A 112 -0.92 3.47 -18.67
CA LEU A 112 -1.38 3.48 -17.29
C LEU A 112 -2.56 2.50 -17.15
N TRP A 113 -2.33 1.44 -16.39
CA TRP A 113 -3.30 0.39 -16.14
C TRP A 113 -4.05 0.65 -14.84
N LEU A 114 -5.35 0.93 -14.95
CA LEU A 114 -6.22 1.29 -13.83
C LEU A 114 -7.27 0.23 -13.59
N LEU A 115 -7.83 0.18 -12.39
CA LEU A 115 -9.00 -0.66 -12.12
C LEU A 115 -10.23 -0.08 -12.83
N GLY A 116 -10.85 -0.88 -13.71
CA GLY A 116 -12.14 -0.56 -14.32
C GLY A 116 -13.22 -0.49 -13.26
N THR A 117 -13.97 0.62 -13.28
CA THR A 117 -15.05 0.87 -12.32
C THR A 117 -16.33 1.24 -13.04
N SER A 118 -16.91 2.41 -12.80
CA SER A 118 -18.17 2.81 -13.42
C SER A 118 -17.97 3.36 -14.83
N ASP A 119 -19.04 3.32 -15.60
CA ASP A 119 -19.13 3.92 -16.93
C ASP A 119 -19.02 5.45 -16.92
N GLU A 120 -18.97 6.08 -15.74
CA GLU A 120 -18.72 7.52 -15.60
C GLU A 120 -17.25 7.83 -15.30
N VAL A 121 -16.63 7.03 -14.43
CA VAL A 121 -15.24 7.24 -13.99
C VAL A 121 -14.27 7.03 -15.15
N MET A 122 -14.43 5.96 -15.94
CA MET A 122 -13.49 5.64 -17.01
C MET A 122 -13.50 6.71 -18.12
N PRO A 123 -14.66 7.19 -18.62
CA PRO A 123 -14.70 8.31 -19.56
C PRO A 123 -14.19 9.63 -18.96
N ASN A 124 -14.43 9.89 -17.67
CA ASN A 124 -13.88 11.07 -17.01
C ASN A 124 -12.34 11.06 -17.03
N LEU A 125 -11.71 9.96 -16.61
CA LEU A 125 -10.25 9.83 -16.62
C LEU A 125 -9.67 9.94 -18.04
N ARG A 126 -10.34 9.34 -19.03
CA ARG A 126 -9.97 9.48 -20.45
C ARG A 126 -10.03 10.93 -20.94
N ARG A 127 -11.05 11.68 -20.54
CA ARG A 127 -11.18 13.11 -20.88
C ARG A 127 -10.09 13.94 -20.19
N GLU A 128 -9.78 13.68 -18.93
CA GLU A 128 -8.68 14.39 -18.24
C GLU A 128 -7.32 14.06 -18.87
N ALA A 129 -7.10 12.82 -19.32
CA ALA A 129 -5.90 12.46 -20.09
C ALA A 129 -5.82 13.24 -21.41
N ALA A 130 -6.92 13.33 -22.16
CA ALA A 130 -6.96 14.12 -23.40
C ALA A 130 -6.66 15.62 -23.15
N ARG A 131 -7.16 16.19 -22.04
CA ARG A 131 -6.86 17.57 -21.64
C ARG A 131 -5.39 17.77 -21.31
N ALA A 132 -4.71 16.73 -20.82
CA ALA A 132 -3.27 16.70 -20.60
C ALA A 132 -2.47 16.33 -21.86
N HIS A 133 -3.10 16.30 -23.04
CA HIS A 133 -2.50 15.92 -24.33
C HIS A 133 -1.94 14.49 -24.37
N ILE A 134 -2.51 13.59 -23.56
CA ILE A 134 -2.23 12.17 -23.59
C ILE A 134 -3.34 11.46 -24.35
N ASP A 135 -2.97 10.58 -25.29
CA ASP A 135 -3.92 9.70 -25.97
C ASP A 135 -4.72 8.89 -24.94
N PRO A 136 -6.06 9.04 -24.88
CA PRO A 136 -6.91 8.31 -23.96
C PRO A 136 -6.81 6.78 -24.06
N ALA A 137 -6.35 6.24 -25.19
CA ALA A 137 -6.11 4.81 -25.35
C ALA A 137 -4.94 4.29 -24.50
N ARG A 138 -4.05 5.19 -24.01
CA ARG A 138 -2.98 4.85 -23.07
C ARG A 138 -3.45 4.60 -21.65
N LEU A 139 -4.73 4.88 -21.36
CA LEU A 139 -5.41 4.49 -20.12
C LEU A 139 -6.15 3.19 -20.38
N VAL A 140 -5.57 2.09 -19.87
CA VAL A 140 -6.14 0.74 -19.97
C VAL A 140 -6.87 0.44 -18.68
N PHE A 141 -8.08 -0.13 -18.77
CA PHE A 141 -8.91 -0.43 -17.60
C PHE A 141 -9.04 -1.94 -17.41
N ALA A 142 -8.55 -2.45 -16.29
CA ALA A 142 -8.65 -3.86 -15.92
C ALA A 142 -10.08 -4.20 -15.46
N PRO A 143 -10.68 -5.31 -15.92
CA PRO A 143 -11.99 -5.72 -15.43
C PRO A 143 -11.95 -6.13 -13.95
N ARG A 144 -13.11 -6.26 -13.32
CA ARG A 144 -13.22 -6.96 -12.03
C ARG A 144 -13.10 -8.46 -12.28
N VAL A 145 -12.32 -9.12 -11.44
CA VAL A 145 -12.02 -10.55 -11.50
C VAL A 145 -11.96 -11.11 -10.08
N GLU A 146 -11.89 -12.43 -9.97
CA GLU A 146 -11.74 -13.09 -8.67
C GLU A 146 -10.44 -12.69 -7.96
N VAL A 147 -10.42 -12.78 -6.63
CA VAL A 147 -9.33 -12.27 -5.79
C VAL A 147 -7.96 -12.81 -6.20
N GLY A 148 -7.85 -14.12 -6.45
CA GLY A 148 -6.57 -14.73 -6.85
C GLY A 148 -6.07 -14.25 -8.21
N GLU A 149 -6.97 -14.10 -9.17
CA GLU A 149 -6.67 -13.57 -10.49
C GLU A 149 -6.26 -12.09 -10.42
N HIS A 150 -6.92 -11.32 -9.54
CA HIS A 150 -6.57 -9.93 -9.27
C HIS A 150 -5.16 -9.79 -8.69
N VAL A 151 -4.77 -10.64 -7.74
CA VAL A 151 -3.41 -10.62 -7.20
C VAL A 151 -2.42 -11.00 -8.31
N ALA A 152 -2.61 -12.14 -8.97
CA ALA A 152 -1.68 -12.66 -9.97
C ALA A 152 -1.41 -11.70 -11.14
N ARG A 153 -2.44 -10.99 -11.63
CA ARG A 153 -2.29 -10.08 -12.77
C ARG A 153 -1.40 -8.86 -12.49
N ASN A 154 -1.18 -8.48 -11.23
CA ASN A 154 -0.26 -7.38 -10.91
C ASN A 154 1.15 -7.65 -11.49
N ALA A 155 1.57 -8.91 -11.60
CA ALA A 155 2.85 -9.27 -12.19
C ALA A 155 2.99 -8.87 -13.68
N ALA A 156 1.89 -8.60 -14.39
CA ALA A 156 1.91 -8.16 -15.79
C ALA A 156 2.29 -6.68 -15.97
N ALA A 157 2.21 -5.89 -14.90
CA ALA A 157 2.66 -4.49 -14.89
C ALA A 157 4.16 -4.38 -14.60
N ASP A 158 4.74 -3.19 -14.83
CA ASP A 158 6.16 -2.90 -14.58
C ASP A 158 6.40 -2.20 -13.24
N LEU A 159 5.58 -1.20 -12.91
CA LEU A 159 5.67 -0.42 -11.67
C LEU A 159 4.27 -0.05 -11.16
N PHE A 160 4.00 -0.31 -9.88
CA PHE A 160 2.80 0.19 -9.22
C PHE A 160 3.03 1.63 -8.75
N LEU A 161 2.13 2.53 -9.15
CA LEU A 161 2.11 3.93 -8.77
C LEU A 161 1.06 4.14 -7.67
N ASP A 162 1.52 4.45 -6.45
CA ASP A 162 0.62 4.73 -5.34
C ASP A 162 -0.06 6.11 -5.44
N THR A 163 -1.17 6.28 -4.73
CA THR A 163 -1.95 7.52 -4.62
C THR A 163 -1.59 8.34 -3.38
N TYR A 164 -1.93 9.62 -3.39
CA TYR A 164 -1.72 10.56 -2.28
C TYR A 164 -2.93 11.51 -2.18
N PRO A 165 -3.38 11.94 -0.98
CA PRO A 165 -2.86 11.64 0.36
C PRO A 165 -3.39 10.33 0.95
N TYR A 166 -4.27 9.62 0.26
CA TYR A 166 -4.72 8.30 0.69
C TYR A 166 -4.00 7.23 -0.13
N GLY A 167 -3.02 6.56 0.47
CA GLY A 167 -2.22 5.53 -0.17
C GLY A 167 -2.94 4.20 -0.36
N ALA A 168 -2.27 3.31 -1.09
CA ALA A 168 -2.62 1.93 -1.27
C ALA A 168 -2.31 1.16 0.00
N HIS A 169 -3.26 0.34 0.44
CA HIS A 169 -3.09 -0.51 1.61
C HIS A 169 -3.05 -1.96 1.13
N THR A 170 -4.21 -2.60 0.98
CA THR A 170 -4.31 -3.96 0.46
C THR A 170 -3.81 -4.06 -0.99
N THR A 171 -4.03 -3.05 -1.83
CA THR A 171 -3.59 -3.07 -3.24
C THR A 171 -2.07 -3.01 -3.39
N ALA A 172 -1.36 -2.30 -2.50
CA ALA A 172 0.10 -2.32 -2.46
C ALA A 172 0.62 -3.68 -1.99
N ASN A 173 -0.03 -4.27 -0.99
CA ASN A 173 0.31 -5.62 -0.51
C ASN A 173 0.12 -6.67 -1.62
N ASP A 174 -0.98 -6.61 -2.36
CA ASP A 174 -1.27 -7.50 -3.50
C ASP A 174 -0.23 -7.34 -4.61
N ALA A 175 0.19 -6.09 -4.91
CA ALA A 175 1.25 -5.81 -5.88
C ALA A 175 2.60 -6.41 -5.44
N LEU A 176 3.03 -6.14 -4.21
CA LEU A 176 4.26 -6.69 -3.65
C LEU A 176 4.23 -8.22 -3.60
N LEU A 177 3.09 -8.80 -3.24
CA LEU A 177 2.88 -10.25 -3.22
C LEU A 177 2.97 -10.84 -4.63
N ALA A 178 2.54 -10.13 -5.67
CA ALA A 178 2.70 -10.57 -7.06
C ALA A 178 4.11 -10.32 -7.64
N GLY A 179 5.01 -9.68 -6.89
CA GLY A 179 6.35 -9.33 -7.37
C GLY A 179 6.41 -8.04 -8.21
N LEU A 180 5.39 -7.19 -8.11
CA LEU A 180 5.36 -5.86 -8.72
C LEU A 180 5.93 -4.83 -7.72
N PRO A 181 7.04 -4.14 -8.06
CA PRO A 181 7.54 -3.04 -7.23
C PRO A 181 6.51 -1.92 -7.08
N VAL A 182 6.40 -1.36 -5.87
CA VAL A 182 5.48 -0.28 -5.53
C VAL A 182 6.28 0.98 -5.26
N LEU A 183 5.90 2.10 -5.88
CA LEU A 183 6.42 3.43 -5.59
C LEU A 183 5.35 4.25 -4.88
N THR A 184 5.68 4.79 -3.71
CA THR A 184 4.77 5.58 -2.87
C THR A 184 5.38 6.92 -2.45
N CYS A 185 4.54 7.81 -1.93
CA CYS A 185 4.94 9.09 -1.34
C CYS A 185 4.42 9.17 0.09
N ALA A 186 5.32 9.16 1.08
CA ALA A 186 4.93 9.17 2.48
C ALA A 186 4.55 10.59 2.94
N GLY A 187 3.29 10.79 3.33
CA GLY A 187 2.78 12.06 3.83
C GLY A 187 2.80 12.20 5.36
N GLU A 188 1.97 13.12 5.86
CA GLU A 188 1.85 13.43 7.30
C GLU A 188 0.64 12.75 7.96
N THR A 189 0.01 11.79 7.30
CA THR A 189 -1.14 11.04 7.85
C THR A 189 -0.89 9.54 7.82
N MET A 190 -1.44 8.80 8.79
CA MET A 190 -1.37 7.32 8.80
C MET A 190 -1.76 6.70 7.44
N VAL A 191 -2.87 7.14 6.84
CA VAL A 191 -3.37 6.56 5.58
C VAL A 191 -2.46 6.81 4.38
N SER A 192 -1.61 7.83 4.44
CA SER A 192 -0.60 8.15 3.42
C SER A 192 0.71 7.36 3.57
N ARG A 193 0.87 6.60 4.67
CA ARG A 193 2.17 5.99 5.05
C ARG A 193 2.16 4.46 5.07
N ILE A 194 1.00 3.84 4.93
CA ILE A 194 0.86 2.37 5.01
C ILE A 194 1.66 1.64 3.91
N ALA A 195 1.63 2.11 2.65
CA ALA A 195 2.45 1.53 1.59
C ALA A 195 3.95 1.66 1.89
N GLY A 196 4.37 2.77 2.50
CA GLY A 196 5.77 2.95 2.90
C GLY A 196 6.18 1.99 4.02
N SER A 197 5.31 1.75 5.01
CA SER A 197 5.52 0.71 6.03
C SER A 197 5.68 -0.68 5.38
N GLN A 198 4.92 -0.96 4.32
CA GLN A 198 5.09 -2.19 3.54
C GLN A 198 6.42 -2.29 2.80
N LEU A 199 6.91 -1.18 2.26
CA LEU A 199 8.22 -1.13 1.59
C LEU A 199 9.38 -1.30 2.58
N GLU A 200 9.29 -0.72 3.78
CA GLU A 200 10.24 -0.98 4.87
C GLU A 200 10.25 -2.46 5.26
N ALA A 201 9.06 -3.03 5.53
CA ALA A 201 8.92 -4.41 5.99
C ALA A 201 9.31 -5.47 4.94
N ILE A 202 9.39 -5.12 3.65
CA ILE A 202 9.88 -5.99 2.57
C ILE A 202 11.31 -5.64 2.14
N GLY A 203 11.97 -4.67 2.78
CA GLY A 203 13.37 -4.31 2.52
C GLY A 203 13.59 -3.54 1.21
N LEU A 204 12.64 -2.69 0.82
CA LEU A 204 12.71 -1.79 -0.35
C LEU A 204 12.40 -0.32 0.02
N PRO A 205 13.00 0.25 1.10
CA PRO A 205 12.71 1.62 1.54
C PRO A 205 13.02 2.69 0.49
N GLU A 206 13.87 2.39 -0.48
CA GLU A 206 14.27 3.31 -1.56
C GLU A 206 13.13 3.64 -2.53
N LEU A 207 12.01 2.91 -2.46
CA LEU A 207 10.79 3.17 -3.22
C LEU A 207 9.75 4.02 -2.45
N VAL A 208 10.16 4.60 -1.32
CA VAL A 208 9.39 5.61 -0.60
C VAL A 208 9.94 6.99 -0.97
N ALA A 209 9.15 7.79 -1.67
CA ALA A 209 9.45 9.19 -1.93
C ALA A 209 8.98 10.08 -0.77
N GLU A 210 9.67 11.19 -0.55
CA GLU A 210 9.31 12.19 0.47
C GLU A 210 8.41 13.31 -0.09
N ASN A 211 8.36 13.46 -1.40
CA ASN A 211 7.57 14.46 -2.11
C ASN A 211 7.30 14.04 -3.56
N PHE A 212 6.49 14.82 -4.27
CA PHE A 212 6.08 14.55 -5.64
C PHE A 212 7.22 14.66 -6.65
N GLU A 213 8.21 15.53 -6.42
CA GLU A 213 9.38 15.65 -7.27
C GLU A 213 10.24 14.38 -7.23
N GLN A 214 10.51 13.86 -6.03
CA GLN A 214 11.22 12.58 -5.84
C GLN A 214 10.42 11.41 -6.40
N TYR A 215 9.10 11.39 -6.20
CA TYR A 215 8.21 10.36 -6.74
C TYR A 215 8.29 10.33 -8.27
N GLU A 216 8.13 11.48 -8.94
CA GLU A 216 8.20 11.58 -10.40
C GLU A 216 9.58 11.18 -10.93
N ALA A 217 10.65 11.69 -10.30
CA ALA A 217 12.02 11.36 -10.69
C ALA A 217 12.31 9.86 -10.58
N ARG A 218 11.88 9.22 -9.48
CA ARG A 218 12.09 7.78 -9.28
C ARG A 218 11.27 6.94 -10.25
N ALA A 219 10.02 7.31 -10.53
CA ALA A 219 9.19 6.64 -11.52
C ALA A 219 9.84 6.68 -12.91
N LEU A 220 10.36 7.85 -13.32
CA LEU A 220 11.04 8.02 -14.60
C LEU A 220 12.36 7.23 -14.67
N GLU A 221 13.12 7.21 -13.58
CA GLU A 221 14.35 6.42 -13.52
C GLU A 221 14.07 4.93 -13.73
N LEU A 222 13.10 4.38 -13.00
CA LEU A 222 12.70 2.97 -13.12
C LEU A 222 12.15 2.65 -14.50
N ALA A 223 11.42 3.58 -15.12
CA ALA A 223 10.88 3.42 -16.47
C ALA A 223 11.96 3.45 -17.57
N ARG A 224 13.09 4.13 -17.31
CA ARG A 224 14.19 4.31 -18.29
C ARG A 224 15.37 3.36 -18.07
N ARG A 225 15.42 2.66 -16.93
CA ARG A 225 16.50 1.75 -16.54
C ARG A 225 15.96 0.33 -16.28
N PRO A 226 15.73 -0.47 -17.33
CA PRO A 226 15.20 -1.83 -17.20
C PRO A 226 16.02 -2.73 -16.27
N GLU A 227 17.34 -2.57 -16.23
CA GLU A 227 18.25 -3.26 -15.33
C GLU A 227 18.02 -2.92 -13.86
N LEU A 228 17.76 -1.63 -13.56
CA LEU A 228 17.43 -1.20 -12.20
C LEU A 228 16.09 -1.80 -11.77
N LEU A 229 15.06 -1.74 -12.63
CA LEU A 229 13.77 -2.35 -12.33
C LEU A 229 13.86 -3.87 -12.13
N ARG A 230 14.64 -4.57 -12.98
CA ARG A 230 14.91 -6.01 -12.81
C ARG A 230 15.59 -6.29 -11.47
N SER A 231 16.51 -5.44 -11.02
CA SER A 231 17.17 -5.59 -9.72
C SER A 231 16.17 -5.47 -8.55
N TYR A 232 15.22 -4.52 -8.62
CA TYR A 232 14.15 -4.40 -7.63
C TYR A 232 13.23 -5.61 -7.62
N ARG A 233 12.87 -6.14 -8.79
CA ARG A 233 12.06 -7.37 -8.90
C ARG A 233 12.78 -8.58 -8.31
N ALA A 234 14.07 -8.74 -8.59
CA ALA A 234 14.88 -9.82 -8.03
C ALA A 234 14.99 -9.71 -6.51
N ARG A 235 15.26 -8.50 -5.98
CA ARG A 235 15.25 -8.22 -4.54
C ARG A 235 13.89 -8.54 -3.92
N LEU A 236 12.79 -8.07 -4.51
CA LEU A 236 11.43 -8.34 -4.03
C LEU A 236 11.16 -9.85 -3.97
N ALA A 237 11.51 -10.60 -5.02
CA ALA A 237 11.33 -12.05 -5.06
C ALA A 237 12.12 -12.77 -3.94
N ALA A 238 13.36 -12.35 -3.68
CA ALA A 238 14.17 -12.91 -2.60
C ALA A 238 13.64 -12.51 -1.20
N ASN A 239 13.22 -11.26 -1.05
CA ASN A 239 12.76 -10.70 0.22
C ASN A 239 11.42 -11.30 0.66
N ARG A 240 10.54 -11.68 -0.29
CA ARG A 240 9.24 -12.32 0.02
C ARG A 240 9.35 -13.56 0.90
N ALA A 241 10.45 -14.29 0.83
CA ALA A 241 10.68 -15.51 1.62
C ALA A 241 11.40 -15.26 2.96
N THR A 242 11.95 -14.06 3.17
CA THR A 242 12.93 -13.80 4.26
C THR A 242 12.58 -12.60 5.13
N HIS A 243 11.79 -11.65 4.61
CA HIS A 243 11.46 -10.39 5.27
C HIS A 243 10.09 -10.45 5.96
N PRO A 244 9.85 -9.60 6.99
CA PRO A 244 8.66 -9.66 7.84
C PRO A 244 7.31 -9.56 7.11
N LEU A 245 7.21 -8.84 6.00
CA LEU A 245 5.93 -8.52 5.34
C LEU A 245 5.01 -9.74 5.10
N PHE A 246 5.60 -10.88 4.74
CA PHE A 246 4.87 -12.10 4.38
C PHE A 246 5.14 -13.27 5.33
N ASP A 247 5.88 -13.05 6.42
CA ASP A 247 6.09 -14.05 7.47
C ASP A 247 4.98 -13.94 8.52
N MET A 248 3.83 -14.57 8.24
CA MET A 248 2.67 -14.49 9.13
C MET A 248 2.85 -15.29 10.43
N ALA A 249 3.76 -16.27 10.45
CA ALA A 249 4.10 -16.96 11.69
C ALA A 249 4.88 -16.03 12.63
N ARG A 250 5.81 -15.23 12.09
CA ARG A 250 6.47 -14.15 12.84
C ARG A 250 5.49 -13.07 13.25
N TYR A 251 4.63 -12.62 12.35
CA TYR A 251 3.62 -11.60 12.67
C TYR A 251 2.75 -12.03 13.86
N ALA A 252 2.29 -13.30 13.88
CA ALA A 252 1.49 -13.84 14.98
C ALA A 252 2.23 -13.76 16.32
N ARG A 253 3.50 -14.19 16.37
CA ARG A 253 4.34 -14.09 17.57
C ARG A 253 4.55 -12.65 18.01
N ASP A 254 4.91 -11.77 17.07
CA ASP A 254 5.14 -10.34 17.35
C ASP A 254 3.87 -9.67 17.90
N PHE A 255 2.69 -10.09 17.41
CA PHE A 255 1.38 -9.63 17.88
C PHE A 255 1.05 -10.17 19.29
N GLU A 256 1.23 -11.46 19.52
CA GLU A 256 1.05 -12.10 20.83
C GLU A 256 1.92 -11.42 21.89
N ASP A 257 3.21 -11.23 21.59
CA ASP A 257 4.15 -10.50 22.45
C ASP A 257 3.67 -9.06 22.75
N ALA A 258 3.10 -8.37 21.75
CA ALA A 258 2.57 -7.01 21.94
C ALA A 258 1.34 -7.01 22.86
N MET A 259 0.45 -8.00 22.73
CA MET A 259 -0.72 -8.18 23.60
C MET A 259 -0.30 -8.53 25.03
N GLU A 260 0.69 -9.42 25.22
CA GLU A 260 1.19 -9.83 26.53
C GLU A 260 1.85 -8.67 27.29
N ARG A 261 2.68 -7.86 26.60
CA ARG A 261 3.25 -6.63 27.16
C ARG A 261 2.16 -5.66 27.59
N LEU A 262 1.21 -5.39 26.69
CA LEU A 262 0.08 -4.50 26.97
C LEU A 262 -0.72 -4.95 28.19
N TRP A 263 -1.01 -6.24 28.29
CA TRP A 263 -1.74 -6.81 29.41
C TRP A 263 -0.97 -6.73 30.72
N SER A 264 0.33 -7.01 30.69
CA SER A 264 1.21 -6.93 31.87
C SER A 264 1.29 -5.51 32.42
N ASP A 265 1.42 -4.51 31.54
CA ASP A 265 1.45 -3.08 31.92
C ASP A 265 0.11 -2.63 32.51
N HIS A 266 -1.01 -3.12 31.96
CA HIS A 266 -2.33 -2.82 32.50
C HIS A 266 -2.56 -3.46 33.88
N ALA A 267 -2.19 -4.73 34.04
CA ALA A 267 -2.33 -5.43 35.31
C ALA A 267 -1.44 -4.84 36.41
N GLY A 268 -0.24 -4.36 36.06
CA GLY A 268 0.67 -3.67 36.99
C GLY A 268 0.21 -2.27 37.41
N ASN A 269 -0.60 -1.60 36.59
CA ASN A 269 -1.12 -0.25 36.84
C ASN A 269 -2.57 -0.23 37.39
N ALA A 270 -3.15 -1.40 37.68
CA ALA A 270 -4.47 -1.47 38.28
C ALA A 270 -4.45 -0.94 39.73
N PRO A 271 -5.41 -0.08 40.14
CA PRO A 271 -5.55 0.29 41.54
C PRO A 271 -5.79 -0.97 42.38
N VAL A 272 -4.97 -1.17 43.41
CA VAL A 272 -5.15 -2.24 44.42
C VAL A 272 -6.45 -2.05 45.18
#